data_AF-A0A6P4AEA8-F1
#
_entry.id   AF-A0A6P4AEA8-F1
#
_cell.length_a   1.000
_cell.length_b   1.000
_cell.length_c   1.000
_cell.angle_alpha   90.00
_cell.angle_beta   90.00
_cell.angle_gamma   90.00
#
_symmetry.space_group_name_H-M   'P 1'
#
loop_
_entity.id
_entity.type
_entity.pdbx_description
1 polymer ?
#
loop_
_entity_poly.entity_id
_entity_poly.type
_entity_poly.pdbx_seq_one_letter_code
_entity_poly.pdbx_strand_id
1 'polypeptide(L)'
;MAVLVLVFGFSLLMFVCFALLKWNEIRFHRKGLPPGTMGWPVFGETTEFLKFGPDFMKNQKARYGNVFKSHILGCPTIVSMDPELNRFILLNEGKGLVPGYPQSMLEMLGKFNIGALHGSAHKHIRGSLLSLVGPPAIKDQLLSKINKFMNSFLLDWDGETIDIQEKTNKVILETSRLASVVNGVLRKTTANLEMNGFVFPKGWKIYVYTREINYDPFLYPQPFSFDPWRWLDKSLENHKYCFIFGGGSRLCPGKELGIVQISIFLHYFVTRYRWEEVGKNEILKFPRVEARNGLYIKVSKY
;
A
#
# COMPACT_ATOMS: atom_id res chain seq x y z
N MET A 1 11.80 -24.81 -47.83
CA MET A 1 12.91 -24.12 -47.15
C MET A 1 12.43 -23.08 -46.14
N ALA A 2 11.63 -22.07 -46.52
CA ALA A 2 11.15 -21.03 -45.59
C ALA A 2 10.41 -21.58 -44.35
N VAL A 3 9.50 -22.56 -44.53
CA VAL A 3 8.74 -23.17 -43.41
C VAL A 3 9.66 -23.89 -42.42
N LEU A 4 10.68 -24.62 -42.90
CA LEU A 4 11.64 -25.31 -42.03
C LEU A 4 12.50 -24.33 -41.23
N VAL A 5 12.91 -23.21 -41.85
CA VAL A 5 13.63 -22.13 -41.17
C VAL A 5 12.77 -21.49 -40.09
N LEU A 6 11.48 -21.25 -40.36
CA LEU A 6 10.54 -20.71 -39.37
C LEU A 6 10.31 -21.67 -38.20
N VAL A 7 10.11 -22.96 -38.48
CA VAL A 7 9.92 -24.00 -37.44
C VAL A 7 11.16 -24.16 -36.58
N PHE A 8 12.35 -24.20 -37.20
CA PHE A 8 13.62 -24.29 -36.47
C PHE A 8 13.89 -23.04 -35.63
N GLY A 9 13.64 -21.85 -36.20
CA GLY A 9 13.76 -20.58 -35.49
C GLY A 9 12.83 -20.48 -34.28
N PHE A 10 11.56 -20.88 -34.43
CA PHE A 10 10.60 -20.92 -33.32
C PHE A 10 10.99 -21.93 -32.25
N SER A 11 11.46 -23.12 -32.64
CA SER A 11 11.90 -24.15 -31.69
C SER A 11 13.13 -23.72 -30.91
N LEU A 12 14.11 -23.09 -31.57
CA LEU A 12 15.30 -22.53 -30.93
C LEU A 12 14.91 -21.41 -29.95
N LEU A 13 14.01 -20.52 -30.34
CA LEU A 13 13.49 -19.46 -29.46
C LEU A 13 12.84 -20.05 -28.20
N MET A 14 11.95 -21.03 -28.36
CA MET A 14 11.30 -21.71 -27.23
C MET A 14 12.30 -22.39 -26.30
N PHE A 15 13.33 -23.04 -26.86
CA PHE A 15 14.39 -23.66 -26.07
C PHE A 15 15.20 -22.62 -25.29
N VAL A 16 15.59 -21.51 -25.92
CA VAL A 16 16.31 -20.41 -25.26
C VAL A 16 15.45 -19.80 -24.14
N CYS A 17 14.17 -19.55 -24.39
CA CYS A 17 13.25 -19.05 -23.36
C CYS A 17 13.14 -20.02 -22.19
N PHE A 18 12.96 -21.32 -22.45
CA PHE A 18 12.91 -22.35 -21.41
C PHE A 18 14.21 -22.41 -20.60
N ALA A 19 15.37 -22.40 -21.27
CA ALA A 19 16.68 -22.41 -20.62
C ALA A 19 16.88 -21.18 -19.73
N LEU A 20 16.47 -19.99 -20.20
CA LEU A 20 16.53 -18.74 -19.43
C LEU A 20 15.63 -18.78 -18.19
N LEU A 21 14.40 -19.26 -18.32
CA LEU A 21 13.48 -19.42 -17.19
C LEU A 21 14.03 -20.43 -16.17
N LYS A 22 14.53 -21.57 -16.64
CA LYS A 22 15.11 -22.59 -15.76
C LYS A 22 16.38 -22.11 -15.07
N TRP A 23 17.25 -21.39 -15.77
CA TRP A 23 18.43 -20.76 -15.20
C TRP A 23 18.05 -19.76 -14.10
N ASN A 24 17.02 -18.94 -14.33
CA ASN A 24 16.52 -17.99 -13.32
C ASN A 24 15.97 -18.70 -12.08
N GLU A 25 15.23 -19.80 -12.25
CA GLU A 25 14.76 -20.64 -11.13
C GLU A 25 15.93 -21.21 -10.31
N ILE A 26 16.94 -21.76 -10.98
CA ILE A 26 18.12 -22.35 -10.34
C ILE A 26 18.93 -21.29 -9.59
N ARG A 27 19.14 -20.12 -10.20
CA ARG A 27 19.88 -18.99 -9.60
C ARG A 27 19.35 -18.58 -8.22
N PHE A 28 18.03 -18.65 -8.04
CA PHE A 28 17.36 -18.27 -6.80
C PHE A 28 16.89 -19.46 -5.97
N HIS A 29 17.23 -20.69 -6.38
CA HIS A 29 16.86 -21.88 -5.63
C HIS A 29 17.58 -21.89 -4.28
N ARG A 30 16.82 -22.02 -3.20
CA ARG A 30 17.31 -22.27 -1.85
C ARG A 30 16.32 -23.16 -1.12
N LYS A 31 16.84 -24.07 -0.29
CA LYS A 31 16.02 -24.94 0.56
C LYS A 31 15.25 -24.08 1.58
N GLY A 32 13.97 -24.39 1.78
CA GLY A 32 13.11 -23.73 2.76
C GLY A 32 12.50 -22.40 2.30
N LEU A 33 12.69 -21.96 1.05
CA LEU A 33 11.97 -20.79 0.54
C LEU A 33 10.46 -21.07 0.43
N PRO A 34 9.60 -20.03 0.53
CA PRO A 34 8.20 -20.14 0.16
C PRO A 34 8.02 -20.62 -1.29
N PRO A 35 6.89 -21.28 -1.61
CA PRO A 35 6.53 -21.62 -2.98
C PRO A 35 6.41 -20.37 -3.86
N GLY A 36 6.53 -20.52 -5.17
CA GLY A 36 6.38 -19.41 -6.13
C GLY A 36 7.41 -19.42 -7.25
N THR A 37 7.22 -18.53 -8.22
CA THR A 37 8.09 -18.40 -9.40
C THR A 37 9.03 -17.19 -9.26
N MET A 38 10.11 -17.13 -10.04
CA MET A 38 10.94 -15.93 -10.16
C MET A 38 10.71 -15.19 -11.50
N GLY A 39 9.76 -15.67 -12.31
CA GLY A 39 9.43 -15.08 -13.61
C GLY A 39 10.60 -15.00 -14.57
N TRP A 40 10.55 -14.01 -15.47
CA TRP A 40 11.59 -13.77 -16.47
C TRP A 40 12.91 -13.30 -15.81
N PRO A 41 14.07 -13.59 -16.42
CA PRO A 41 15.33 -12.98 -15.99
C PRO A 41 15.22 -11.44 -15.93
N VAL A 42 15.90 -10.82 -14.97
CA VAL A 42 16.01 -9.36 -14.78
C VAL A 42 14.74 -8.65 -14.27
N PHE A 43 13.57 -8.82 -14.89
CA PHE A 43 12.34 -8.12 -14.49
C PHE A 43 11.31 -9.01 -13.79
N GLY A 44 11.50 -10.34 -13.80
CA GLY A 44 10.66 -11.29 -13.10
C GLY A 44 9.20 -11.22 -13.52
N GLU A 45 8.33 -10.89 -12.57
CA GLU A 45 6.89 -10.71 -12.73
C GLU A 45 6.46 -9.25 -12.56
N THR A 46 7.42 -8.31 -12.65
CA THR A 46 7.17 -6.88 -12.35
C THR A 46 6.10 -6.28 -13.26
N THR A 47 6.07 -6.67 -14.53
CA THR A 47 5.11 -6.18 -15.53
C THR A 47 3.69 -6.61 -15.21
N GLU A 48 3.50 -7.89 -14.88
CA GLU A 48 2.23 -8.49 -14.49
C GLU A 48 1.76 -7.92 -13.16
N PHE A 49 2.68 -7.78 -12.21
CA PHE A 49 2.41 -7.13 -10.93
C PHE A 49 1.91 -5.69 -11.11
N LEU A 50 2.58 -4.89 -11.95
CA LEU A 50 2.18 -3.50 -12.20
C LEU A 50 0.87 -3.37 -12.98
N LYS A 51 0.66 -4.26 -13.97
CA LYS A 51 -0.51 -4.24 -14.85
C LYS A 51 -1.78 -4.73 -14.16
N PHE A 52 -1.69 -5.83 -13.40
CA PHE A 52 -2.85 -6.49 -12.81
C PHE A 52 -3.02 -6.21 -11.30
N GLY A 53 -1.99 -5.69 -10.62
CA GLY A 53 -2.08 -5.19 -9.26
C GLY A 53 -2.71 -6.20 -8.28
N PRO A 54 -3.87 -5.88 -7.67
CA PRO A 54 -4.56 -6.81 -6.78
C PRO A 54 -4.94 -8.16 -7.41
N ASP A 55 -5.25 -8.21 -8.69
CA ASP A 55 -5.64 -9.47 -9.33
C ASP A 55 -4.44 -10.38 -9.54
N PHE A 56 -3.25 -9.81 -9.79
CA PHE A 56 -1.99 -10.57 -9.73
C PHE A 56 -1.81 -11.21 -8.34
N MET A 57 -2.04 -10.43 -7.28
CA MET A 57 -1.91 -10.91 -5.90
C MET A 57 -2.89 -12.04 -5.57
N LYS A 58 -4.16 -11.89 -5.96
CA LYS A 58 -5.17 -12.96 -5.79
C LYS A 58 -4.79 -14.23 -6.54
N ASN A 59 -4.30 -14.10 -7.77
CA ASN A 59 -3.89 -15.24 -8.58
C ASN A 59 -2.68 -15.96 -7.98
N GLN A 60 -1.67 -15.23 -7.49
CA GLN A 60 -0.51 -15.85 -6.84
C GLN A 60 -0.90 -16.51 -5.52
N LYS A 61 -1.78 -15.89 -4.72
CA LYS A 61 -2.33 -16.49 -3.50
C LYS A 61 -3.07 -17.79 -3.80
N ALA A 62 -3.89 -17.83 -4.85
CA ALA A 62 -4.61 -19.04 -5.24
C ALA A 62 -3.67 -20.19 -5.65
N ARG A 63 -2.50 -19.86 -6.22
CA ARG A 63 -1.51 -20.87 -6.68
C ARG A 63 -0.55 -21.32 -5.59
N TYR A 64 -0.11 -20.41 -4.74
CA TYR A 64 1.03 -20.62 -3.84
C TYR A 64 0.70 -20.44 -2.36
N GLY A 65 -0.53 -20.01 -2.04
CA GLY A 65 -0.98 -19.75 -0.67
C GLY A 65 -0.63 -18.34 -0.18
N ASN A 66 -0.78 -18.12 1.13
CA ASN A 66 -0.65 -16.79 1.75
C ASN A 66 0.78 -16.26 1.80
N VAL A 67 1.79 -17.11 1.61
CA VAL A 67 3.20 -16.73 1.63
C VAL A 67 3.88 -17.34 0.41
N PHE A 68 4.42 -16.50 -0.47
CA PHE A 68 5.04 -16.94 -1.70
C PHE A 68 6.24 -16.08 -2.10
N LYS A 69 7.15 -16.64 -2.90
CA LYS A 69 8.26 -15.90 -3.50
C LYS A 69 7.91 -15.42 -4.89
N SER A 70 8.48 -14.27 -5.26
CA SER A 70 8.38 -13.66 -6.58
C SER A 70 9.65 -12.84 -6.88
N HIS A 71 9.77 -12.34 -8.10
CA HIS A 71 10.76 -11.33 -8.45
C HIS A 71 10.01 -10.11 -9.02
N ILE A 72 9.77 -9.12 -8.16
CA ILE A 72 9.02 -7.91 -8.48
C ILE A 72 9.83 -6.67 -8.15
N LEU A 73 9.64 -5.60 -8.92
CA LEU A 73 10.33 -4.32 -8.75
C LEU A 73 11.86 -4.47 -8.76
N GLY A 74 12.36 -5.38 -9.61
CA GLY A 74 13.79 -5.65 -9.78
C GLY A 74 14.46 -6.36 -8.60
N CYS A 75 13.69 -6.94 -7.67
CA CYS A 75 14.24 -7.60 -6.49
C CYS A 75 13.60 -8.98 -6.23
N PRO A 76 14.38 -9.98 -5.77
CA PRO A 76 13.81 -11.19 -5.20
C PRO A 76 13.04 -10.83 -3.93
N THR A 77 11.77 -11.21 -3.90
CA THR A 77 10.79 -10.73 -2.93
C THR A 77 9.98 -11.90 -2.39
N ILE A 78 9.81 -11.97 -1.07
CA ILE A 78 8.80 -12.81 -0.44
C ILE A 78 7.57 -11.95 -0.18
N VAL A 79 6.41 -12.35 -0.67
CA VAL A 79 5.12 -11.71 -0.41
C VAL A 79 4.44 -12.45 0.73
N SER A 80 3.94 -11.70 1.70
CA SER A 80 3.17 -12.23 2.84
C SER A 80 1.80 -11.57 2.91
N MET A 81 0.76 -12.40 2.83
CA MET A 81 -0.65 -12.06 3.07
C MET A 81 -1.15 -12.69 4.37
N ASP A 82 -0.29 -13.40 5.10
CA ASP A 82 -0.62 -14.05 6.36
C ASP A 82 -0.70 -13.00 7.49
N PRO A 83 -1.84 -12.86 8.19
CA PRO A 83 -2.02 -11.83 9.20
C PRO A 83 -1.02 -11.89 10.35
N GLU A 84 -0.68 -13.09 10.85
CA GLU A 84 0.23 -13.24 11.99
C GLU A 84 1.69 -13.01 11.60
N LEU A 85 2.10 -13.50 10.44
CA LEU A 85 3.42 -13.20 9.89
C LEU A 85 3.58 -11.71 9.59
N ASN A 86 2.55 -11.07 9.02
CA ASN A 86 2.53 -9.63 8.80
C ASN A 86 2.66 -8.87 10.12
N ARG A 87 1.89 -9.26 11.15
CA ARG A 87 1.98 -8.70 12.50
C ARG A 87 3.40 -8.83 13.04
N PHE A 88 3.97 -10.03 12.97
CA PHE A 88 5.33 -10.29 13.43
C PHE A 88 6.33 -9.37 12.74
N ILE A 89 6.28 -9.28 11.41
CA ILE A 89 7.22 -8.45 10.63
C ILE A 89 7.10 -6.96 10.99
N LEU A 90 5.87 -6.46 11.13
CA LEU A 90 5.63 -5.05 11.47
C LEU A 90 6.09 -4.68 12.88
N LEU A 91 5.95 -5.60 13.84
CA LEU A 91 6.33 -5.36 15.24
C LEU A 91 7.81 -5.61 15.54
N ASN A 92 8.54 -6.32 14.66
CA ASN A 92 9.90 -6.78 14.92
C ASN A 92 10.95 -6.15 13.98
N GLU A 93 10.80 -4.87 13.63
CA GLU A 93 11.77 -4.15 12.78
C GLU A 93 13.22 -4.32 13.26
N GLY A 94 13.44 -4.21 14.58
CA GLY A 94 14.76 -4.33 15.21
C GLY A 94 15.41 -5.72 15.06
N LYS A 95 14.66 -6.75 14.66
CA LYS A 95 15.17 -8.12 14.41
C LYS A 95 15.71 -8.32 12.99
N GLY A 96 16.18 -7.25 12.35
CA GLY A 96 16.73 -7.29 11.00
C GLY A 96 15.69 -7.21 9.88
N LEU A 97 14.51 -6.65 10.17
CA LEU A 97 13.40 -6.44 9.24
C LEU A 97 13.25 -4.95 8.96
N VAL A 98 14.29 -4.36 8.39
CA VAL A 98 14.39 -2.91 8.15
C VAL A 98 13.55 -2.49 6.92
N PRO A 99 13.30 -1.18 6.69
CA PRO A 99 12.63 -0.72 5.48
C PRO A 99 13.29 -1.22 4.20
N GLY A 100 12.47 -1.64 3.25
CA GLY A 100 12.91 -2.28 2.01
C GLY A 100 12.55 -1.52 0.74
N TYR A 101 12.35 -0.21 0.80
CA TYR A 101 11.86 0.54 -0.36
C TYR A 101 12.82 0.49 -1.58
N PRO A 102 12.29 0.65 -2.81
CA PRO A 102 13.10 0.70 -4.03
C PRO A 102 14.05 1.90 -4.04
N GLN A 103 15.16 1.77 -4.76
CA GLN A 103 16.18 2.81 -4.87
C GLN A 103 15.63 4.12 -5.44
N SER A 104 14.75 4.04 -6.44
CA SER A 104 14.08 5.22 -7.02
C SER A 104 13.30 6.03 -5.98
N MET A 105 12.64 5.39 -5.02
CA MET A 105 11.95 6.08 -3.93
C MET A 105 12.95 6.79 -3.00
N LEU A 106 14.10 6.17 -2.72
CA LEU A 106 15.14 6.76 -1.88
C LEU A 106 15.83 7.96 -2.54
N GLU A 107 15.97 7.93 -3.86
CA GLU A 107 16.52 9.03 -4.65
C GLU A 107 15.56 10.22 -4.69
N MET A 108 14.27 9.97 -4.91
CA MET A 108 13.24 11.03 -4.94
C MET A 108 13.03 11.67 -3.57
N LEU A 109 12.95 10.87 -2.50
CA LEU A 109 12.62 11.37 -1.16
C LEU A 109 13.86 11.77 -0.34
N GLY A 110 15.06 11.46 -0.86
CA GLY A 110 16.32 11.64 -0.15
C GLY A 110 16.61 10.54 0.88
N LYS A 111 17.88 10.21 1.10
CA LYS A 111 18.31 9.10 1.97
C LYS A 111 17.95 9.27 3.45
N PHE A 112 17.63 10.49 3.89
CA PHE A 112 17.32 10.83 5.28
C PHE A 112 15.81 11.01 5.54
N ASN A 113 14.94 10.47 4.69
CA ASN A 113 13.51 10.50 4.93
C ASN A 113 13.06 9.45 5.98
N ILE A 114 11.92 9.69 6.62
CA ILE A 114 11.37 8.83 7.68
C ILE A 114 11.11 7.37 7.24
N GLY A 115 10.81 7.16 5.96
CA GLY A 115 10.62 5.84 5.37
C GLY A 115 11.92 5.06 5.15
N ALA A 116 13.06 5.75 5.01
CA ALA A 116 14.37 5.15 4.77
C ALA A 116 15.18 4.91 6.05
N LEU A 117 15.14 5.87 6.98
CA LEU A 117 15.87 5.79 8.26
C LEU A 117 15.35 4.61 9.09
N HIS A 118 16.23 3.99 9.89
CA HIS A 118 15.89 2.97 10.89
C HIS A 118 16.69 3.19 12.19
N GLY A 119 16.37 2.43 13.25
CA GLY A 119 17.08 2.52 14.53
C GLY A 119 16.92 3.89 15.23
N SER A 120 18.00 4.39 15.84
CA SER A 120 18.00 5.65 16.60
C SER A 120 17.69 6.87 15.75
N ALA A 121 18.23 6.95 14.53
CA ALA A 121 17.96 8.06 13.60
C ALA A 121 16.47 8.15 13.25
N HIS A 122 15.83 7.01 12.98
CA HIS A 122 14.37 6.96 12.77
C HIS A 122 13.60 7.38 14.02
N LYS A 123 14.00 6.88 15.21
CA LYS A 123 13.35 7.23 16.48
C LYS A 123 13.38 8.74 16.73
N HIS A 124 14.51 9.38 16.42
CA HIS A 124 14.67 10.82 16.57
C HIS A 124 13.73 11.61 15.63
N ILE A 125 13.81 11.37 14.32
CA ILE A 125 12.96 12.06 13.34
C ILE A 125 11.47 11.80 13.61
N ARG A 126 11.10 10.57 13.99
CA ARG A 126 9.73 10.24 14.39
C ARG A 126 9.27 11.07 15.59
N GLY A 127 10.11 11.20 16.62
CA GLY A 127 9.82 12.01 17.79
C GLY A 127 9.55 13.46 17.43
N SER A 128 10.41 14.06 16.61
CA SER A 128 10.24 15.44 16.10
C SER A 128 8.98 15.63 15.26
N LEU A 129 8.62 14.64 14.44
CA LEU A 129 7.36 14.70 13.69
C LEU A 129 6.16 14.66 14.63
N LEU A 130 6.15 13.72 15.58
CA LEU A 130 5.04 13.57 16.53
C LEU A 130 4.88 14.78 17.46
N SER A 131 5.94 15.54 17.75
CA SER A 131 5.78 16.81 18.48
C SER A 131 5.08 17.90 17.67
N LEU A 132 5.07 17.80 16.33
CA LEU A 132 4.41 18.77 15.44
C LEU A 132 2.98 18.36 15.07
N VAL A 133 2.70 17.06 14.99
CA VAL A 133 1.40 16.54 14.51
C VAL A 133 0.69 15.63 15.51
N GLY A 134 1.21 15.50 16.73
CA GLY A 134 0.57 14.72 17.79
C GLY A 134 -0.64 15.42 18.39
N PRO A 135 -1.46 14.71 19.20
CA PRO A 135 -2.71 15.24 19.73
C PRO A 135 -2.61 16.62 20.42
N PRO A 136 -1.59 16.91 21.25
CA PRO A 136 -1.43 18.24 21.86
C PRO A 136 -1.22 19.35 20.82
N ALA A 137 -0.32 19.13 19.85
CA ALA A 137 -0.04 20.11 18.80
C ALA A 137 -1.26 20.33 17.89
N ILE A 138 -2.02 19.25 17.60
CA ILE A 138 -3.28 19.36 16.85
C ILE A 138 -4.25 20.28 17.59
N LYS A 139 -4.52 19.98 18.87
CA LYS A 139 -5.48 20.71 19.69
C LYS A 139 -5.10 22.18 19.84
N ASP A 140 -3.85 22.45 20.22
CA ASP A 140 -3.45 23.77 20.69
C ASP A 140 -3.01 24.69 19.54
N GLN A 141 -2.56 24.15 18.40
CA GLN A 141 -1.93 24.94 17.33
C GLN A 141 -2.53 24.76 15.94
N LEU A 142 -2.94 23.54 15.57
CA LEU A 142 -3.36 23.25 14.20
C LEU A 142 -4.86 23.40 13.99
N LEU A 143 -5.68 23.08 14.99
CA LEU A 143 -7.14 23.02 14.84
C LEU A 143 -7.74 24.33 14.33
N SER A 144 -7.35 25.46 14.92
CA SER A 144 -7.84 26.79 14.50
C SER A 144 -7.37 27.16 13.09
N LYS A 145 -6.14 26.78 12.72
CA LYS A 145 -5.57 27.03 11.39
C LYS A 145 -6.26 26.19 10.32
N ILE A 146 -6.51 24.91 10.61
CA ILE A 146 -7.29 24.02 9.76
C ILE A 146 -8.68 24.63 9.58
N ASN A 147 -9.37 24.98 10.66
CA ASN A 147 -10.71 25.57 10.57
C ASN A 147 -10.75 26.84 9.70
N LYS A 148 -9.79 27.76 9.86
CA LYS A 148 -9.70 28.97 9.03
C LYS A 148 -9.44 28.63 7.55
N PHE A 149 -8.50 27.72 7.28
CA PHE A 149 -8.20 27.26 5.93
C PHE A 149 -9.41 26.62 5.25
N MET A 150 -10.13 25.74 5.95
CA MET A 150 -11.33 25.08 5.42
C MET A 150 -12.43 26.08 5.09
N ASN A 151 -12.66 27.06 5.97
CA ASN A 151 -13.62 28.14 5.68
C ASN A 151 -13.20 28.95 4.45
N SER A 152 -11.92 29.34 4.32
CA SER A 152 -11.48 30.09 3.14
C SER A 152 -11.58 29.32 1.82
N PHE A 153 -11.62 27.99 1.88
CA PHE A 153 -11.55 27.15 0.68
C PHE A 153 -12.93 26.65 0.22
N LEU A 154 -13.85 26.39 1.15
CA LEU A 154 -15.14 25.75 0.86
C LEU A 154 -16.30 26.72 0.68
N LEU A 155 -16.17 28.00 1.04
CA LEU A 155 -17.32 28.94 1.04
C LEU A 155 -17.90 29.24 -0.34
N ASP A 156 -17.09 29.09 -1.39
CA ASP A 156 -17.41 29.52 -2.76
C ASP A 156 -17.61 28.35 -3.74
N TRP A 157 -18.04 27.19 -3.24
CA TRP A 157 -18.26 25.99 -4.08
C TRP A 157 -19.67 25.88 -4.66
N ASP A 158 -20.55 26.81 -4.32
CA ASP A 158 -21.95 26.76 -4.72
C ASP A 158 -22.14 27.02 -6.22
N GLY A 159 -22.91 26.17 -6.88
CA GLY A 159 -23.19 26.26 -8.32
C GLY A 159 -22.06 25.77 -9.22
N GLU A 160 -20.91 25.40 -8.66
CA GLU A 160 -19.73 25.01 -9.40
C GLU A 160 -19.69 23.48 -9.66
N THR A 161 -19.11 23.11 -10.81
CA THR A 161 -18.64 21.74 -11.02
C THR A 161 -17.16 21.69 -10.66
N ILE A 162 -16.79 20.86 -9.69
CA ILE A 162 -15.43 20.79 -9.17
C ILE A 162 -14.86 19.38 -9.38
N ASP A 163 -13.56 19.30 -9.66
CA ASP A 163 -12.79 18.06 -9.46
C ASP A 163 -12.53 17.90 -7.96
N ILE A 164 -13.36 17.11 -7.28
CA ILE A 164 -13.20 16.90 -5.84
C ILE A 164 -11.88 16.19 -5.53
N GLN A 165 -11.32 15.38 -6.42
CA GLN A 165 -10.02 14.75 -6.18
C GLN A 165 -8.91 15.82 -6.11
N GLU A 166 -8.87 16.75 -7.06
CA GLU A 166 -7.92 17.87 -7.03
C GLU A 166 -8.08 18.70 -5.75
N LYS A 167 -9.33 19.06 -5.42
CA LYS A 167 -9.64 19.93 -4.27
C LYS A 167 -9.37 19.25 -2.92
N THR A 168 -9.64 17.95 -2.82
CA THR A 168 -9.58 17.20 -1.56
C THR A 168 -8.33 16.35 -1.41
N ASN A 169 -7.48 16.18 -2.44
CA ASN A 169 -6.17 15.50 -2.31
C ASN A 169 -5.31 16.07 -1.17
N LYS A 170 -5.54 17.33 -0.78
CA LYS A 170 -4.90 17.97 0.38
C LYS A 170 -5.44 17.47 1.74
N VAL A 171 -6.50 16.66 1.77
CA VAL A 171 -7.30 16.25 2.93
C VAL A 171 -7.66 14.73 2.96
N ILE A 172 -7.78 14.03 1.82
CA ILE A 172 -8.40 12.70 1.53
C ILE A 172 -8.10 11.43 2.40
N LEU A 173 -7.27 11.43 3.44
CA LEU A 173 -6.75 10.19 4.07
C LEU A 173 -7.78 9.19 4.71
N GLU A 174 -9.10 9.39 4.72
CA GLU A 174 -10.11 8.52 5.39
C GLU A 174 -10.79 7.58 4.40
N THR A 175 -10.74 7.93 3.12
CA THR A 175 -10.93 6.98 2.02
C THR A 175 -9.95 5.79 2.16
N SER A 176 -8.85 5.95 2.90
CA SER A 176 -7.73 5.01 2.99
C SER A 176 -8.06 3.58 3.38
N ARG A 177 -9.15 3.31 4.14
CA ARG A 177 -9.53 1.93 4.45
C ARG A 177 -10.10 1.20 3.23
N LEU A 178 -11.21 1.71 2.67
CA LEU A 178 -11.91 1.09 1.54
C LEU A 178 -11.15 1.24 0.22
N ALA A 179 -10.46 2.36 0.04
CA ALA A 179 -9.54 2.49 -1.07
C ALA A 179 -8.29 1.62 -0.89
N SER A 180 -7.95 1.22 0.35
CA SER A 180 -6.69 0.54 0.66
C SER A 180 -5.50 1.27 0.02
N VAL A 181 -5.42 2.58 0.27
CA VAL A 181 -4.49 3.52 -0.41
C VAL A 181 -3.06 3.00 -0.37
N VAL A 182 -2.67 2.35 0.73
CA VAL A 182 -1.44 1.58 0.84
C VAL A 182 -1.79 0.09 0.87
N ASN A 183 -1.54 -0.59 -0.25
CA ASN A 183 -1.82 -2.03 -0.39
C ASN A 183 -0.91 -2.92 0.49
N GLY A 184 0.23 -2.38 0.94
CA GLY A 184 1.21 -3.08 1.77
C GLY A 184 2.50 -2.27 1.90
N VAL A 185 3.45 -2.78 2.68
CA VAL A 185 4.75 -2.12 2.92
C VAL A 185 5.92 -3.04 2.60
N LEU A 186 7.04 -2.46 2.19
CA LEU A 186 8.26 -3.20 1.89
C LEU A 186 9.20 -3.26 3.09
N ARG A 187 9.77 -4.44 3.33
CA ARG A 187 10.87 -4.69 4.26
C ARG A 187 12.04 -5.33 3.53
N LYS A 188 13.21 -5.31 4.16
CA LYS A 188 14.42 -5.98 3.71
C LYS A 188 15.03 -6.71 4.89
N THR A 189 15.43 -7.95 4.66
CA THR A 189 16.15 -8.74 5.66
C THR A 189 17.61 -8.32 5.73
N THR A 190 18.15 -8.20 6.94
CA THR A 190 19.59 -7.92 7.17
C THR A 190 20.40 -9.18 7.46
N ALA A 191 19.74 -10.31 7.73
CA ALA A 191 20.32 -11.63 7.94
C ALA A 191 19.43 -12.72 7.31
N ASN A 192 19.90 -13.97 7.27
CA ASN A 192 19.01 -15.10 6.99
C ASN A 192 18.11 -15.29 8.21
N LEU A 193 16.80 -15.29 8.01
CA LEU A 193 15.79 -15.42 9.07
C LEU A 193 14.92 -16.64 8.78
N GLU A 194 14.41 -17.28 9.82
CA GLU A 194 13.38 -18.32 9.71
C GLU A 194 12.10 -17.82 10.38
N MET A 195 11.01 -17.78 9.61
CA MET A 195 9.71 -17.30 10.06
C MET A 195 8.62 -18.12 9.38
N ASN A 196 7.61 -18.55 10.13
CA ASN A 196 6.47 -19.31 9.60
C ASN A 196 6.88 -20.56 8.80
N GLY A 197 7.91 -21.28 9.26
CA GLY A 197 8.44 -22.48 8.59
C GLY A 197 9.21 -22.22 7.30
N PHE A 198 9.43 -20.95 6.92
CA PHE A 198 10.17 -20.56 5.72
C PHE A 198 11.46 -19.83 6.05
N VAL A 199 12.42 -19.95 5.14
CA VAL A 199 13.68 -19.23 5.12
C VAL A 199 13.49 -17.92 4.36
N PHE A 200 13.92 -16.83 4.98
CA PHE A 200 13.95 -15.48 4.44
C PHE A 200 15.41 -15.06 4.28
N PRO A 201 15.99 -15.17 3.07
CA PRO A 201 17.41 -14.96 2.90
C PRO A 201 17.83 -13.52 3.12
N LYS A 202 19.06 -13.30 3.58
CA LYS A 202 19.66 -11.97 3.73
C LYS A 202 19.56 -11.15 2.43
N GLY A 203 19.11 -9.91 2.56
CA GLY A 203 19.04 -8.95 1.47
C GLY A 203 17.77 -9.04 0.61
N TRP A 204 16.96 -10.10 0.77
CA TRP A 204 15.68 -10.22 0.07
C TRP A 204 14.68 -9.20 0.58
N LYS A 205 13.78 -8.79 -0.31
CA LYS A 205 12.65 -7.94 0.05
C LYS A 205 11.53 -8.79 0.61
N ILE A 206 10.75 -8.19 1.49
CA ILE A 206 9.48 -8.75 1.94
C ILE A 206 8.40 -7.73 1.61
N TYR A 207 7.41 -8.14 0.84
CA TYR A 207 6.22 -7.33 0.64
C TYR A 207 5.13 -7.79 1.62
N VAL A 208 4.96 -7.02 2.69
CA VAL A 208 3.92 -7.22 3.70
C VAL A 208 2.63 -6.68 3.10
N TYR A 209 1.85 -7.56 2.47
CA TYR A 209 0.61 -7.21 1.78
C TYR A 209 -0.56 -7.25 2.75
N THR A 210 -1.06 -6.09 3.14
CA THR A 210 -2.11 -5.95 4.15
C THR A 210 -3.49 -5.75 3.54
N ARG A 211 -3.58 -5.50 2.23
CA ARG A 211 -4.83 -5.21 1.53
C ARG A 211 -5.91 -6.27 1.74
N GLU A 212 -5.59 -7.56 1.60
CA GLU A 212 -6.61 -8.62 1.74
C GLU A 212 -7.21 -8.70 3.14
N ILE A 213 -6.44 -8.32 4.18
CA ILE A 213 -6.91 -8.32 5.57
C ILE A 213 -8.08 -7.34 5.71
N ASN A 214 -8.06 -6.22 4.98
CA ASN A 214 -9.14 -5.23 4.96
C ASN A 214 -10.45 -5.78 4.35
N TYR A 215 -10.41 -6.92 3.67
CA TYR A 215 -11.56 -7.58 3.04
C TYR A 215 -11.84 -8.98 3.61
N ASP A 216 -11.20 -9.37 4.71
CA ASP A 216 -11.43 -10.66 5.34
C ASP A 216 -12.81 -10.68 6.02
N PRO A 217 -13.75 -11.55 5.58
CA PRO A 217 -15.10 -11.60 6.16
C PRO A 217 -15.12 -12.05 7.63
N PHE A 218 -14.06 -12.71 8.11
CA PHE A 218 -13.93 -13.07 9.53
C PHE A 218 -13.67 -11.84 10.40
N LEU A 219 -12.89 -10.88 9.90
CA LEU A 219 -12.61 -9.62 10.59
C LEU A 219 -13.67 -8.55 10.31
N TYR A 220 -14.20 -8.53 9.10
CA TYR A 220 -15.14 -7.52 8.62
C TYR A 220 -16.36 -8.21 7.99
N PRO A 221 -17.45 -8.46 8.76
CA PRO A 221 -18.69 -9.01 8.19
C PRO A 221 -19.19 -8.13 7.04
N GLN A 222 -19.55 -8.76 5.91
CA GLN A 222 -19.86 -8.06 4.65
C GLN A 222 -18.74 -7.08 4.24
N PRO A 223 -17.52 -7.57 3.93
CA PRO A 223 -16.33 -6.73 3.83
C PRO A 223 -16.35 -5.69 2.70
N PHE A 224 -17.21 -5.91 1.70
CA PHE A 224 -17.38 -5.01 0.55
C PHE A 224 -18.51 -4.00 0.72
N SER A 225 -19.29 -4.08 1.80
CA SER A 225 -20.34 -3.08 2.07
C SER A 225 -19.74 -1.82 2.71
N PHE A 226 -20.23 -0.66 2.27
CA PHE A 226 -19.96 0.60 2.96
C PHE A 226 -20.84 0.66 4.22
N ASP A 227 -20.32 0.14 5.32
CA ASP A 227 -20.98 0.20 6.63
C ASP A 227 -20.04 0.87 7.64
N PRO A 228 -20.25 2.16 7.96
CA PRO A 228 -19.51 2.87 9.00
C PRO A 228 -19.82 2.38 10.42
N TRP A 229 -21.01 1.81 10.65
CA TRP A 229 -21.48 1.49 12.01
C TRP A 229 -20.72 0.33 12.65
N ARG A 230 -20.05 -0.51 11.85
CA ARG A 230 -19.13 -1.54 12.37
C ARG A 230 -18.07 -1.00 13.32
N TRP A 231 -17.66 0.27 13.16
CA TRP A 231 -16.61 0.89 13.99
C TRP A 231 -17.10 1.37 15.36
N LEU A 232 -18.41 1.23 15.67
CA LEU A 232 -18.92 1.44 17.02
C LEU A 232 -18.30 0.45 18.02
N ASP A 233 -17.94 -0.75 17.55
CA ASP A 233 -17.10 -1.66 18.32
C ASP A 233 -15.63 -1.23 18.27
N LYS A 234 -15.20 -0.59 19.37
CA LYS A 234 -13.81 -0.15 19.57
C LYS A 234 -12.79 -1.30 19.58
N SER A 235 -13.24 -2.56 19.68
CA SER A 235 -12.36 -3.72 19.61
C SER A 235 -11.73 -3.88 18.22
N LEU A 236 -12.41 -3.43 17.15
CA LEU A 236 -11.92 -3.54 15.77
C LEU A 236 -10.69 -2.66 15.49
N GLU A 237 -10.69 -1.43 16.01
CA GLU A 237 -9.53 -0.53 15.86
C GLU A 237 -8.32 -1.07 16.63
N ASN A 238 -8.57 -1.63 17.81
CA ASN A 238 -7.55 -2.23 18.67
C ASN A 238 -7.20 -3.68 18.28
N HIS A 239 -7.85 -4.22 17.25
CA HIS A 239 -7.65 -5.60 16.84
C HIS A 239 -6.20 -5.80 16.36
N LYS A 240 -5.58 -6.92 16.75
CA LYS A 240 -4.17 -7.19 16.47
C LYS A 240 -3.80 -7.31 14.98
N TYR A 241 -4.81 -7.40 14.10
CA TYR A 241 -4.68 -7.43 12.63
C TYR A 241 -5.17 -6.15 11.93
N CYS A 242 -5.56 -5.12 12.67
CA CYS A 242 -5.91 -3.84 12.09
C CYS A 242 -4.63 -3.10 11.66
N PHE A 243 -4.30 -3.13 10.37
CA PHE A 243 -3.08 -2.52 9.80
C PHE A 243 -3.34 -1.34 8.88
N ILE A 244 -4.51 -0.68 8.99
CA ILE A 244 -4.92 0.45 8.13
C ILE A 244 -3.85 1.55 8.08
N PHE A 245 -3.18 1.80 9.20
CA PHE A 245 -2.11 2.79 9.34
C PHE A 245 -0.72 2.15 9.56
N GLY A 246 -0.56 0.88 9.21
CA GLY A 246 0.62 0.08 9.52
C GLY A 246 0.62 -0.43 10.96
N GLY A 247 1.81 -0.65 11.54
CA GLY A 247 1.95 -1.18 12.89
C GLY A 247 3.37 -1.05 13.45
N GLY A 248 3.51 -1.32 14.75
CA GLY A 248 4.79 -1.28 15.46
C GLY A 248 5.40 0.12 15.59
N SER A 249 6.73 0.19 15.62
CA SER A 249 7.51 1.44 15.66
C SER A 249 7.24 2.37 14.47
N ARG A 250 6.58 1.87 13.43
CA ARG A 250 6.28 2.57 12.17
C ARG A 250 4.80 2.81 11.92
N LEU A 251 3.94 2.70 12.94
CA LEU A 251 2.56 3.18 12.86
C LEU A 251 2.54 4.62 12.33
N CYS A 252 1.67 4.91 11.37
CA CYS A 252 1.63 6.21 10.68
C CYS A 252 1.63 7.38 11.68
N PRO A 253 2.65 8.25 11.68
CA PRO A 253 2.70 9.39 12.59
C PRO A 253 1.63 10.44 12.27
N GLY A 254 1.08 10.44 11.05
CA GLY A 254 0.04 11.37 10.61
C GLY A 254 -1.39 10.88 10.80
N LYS A 255 -1.62 9.72 11.44
CA LYS A 255 -2.96 9.13 11.63
C LYS A 255 -3.94 10.15 12.24
N GLU A 256 -3.61 10.66 13.41
CA GLU A 256 -4.52 11.53 14.20
C GLU A 256 -4.78 12.86 13.48
N LEU A 257 -3.74 13.45 12.86
CA LEU A 257 -3.89 14.67 12.08
C LEU A 257 -4.81 14.45 10.87
N GLY A 258 -4.64 13.34 10.17
CA GLY A 258 -5.50 12.96 9.05
C GLY A 258 -6.96 12.88 9.47
N ILE A 259 -7.27 12.09 10.51
CA ILE A 259 -8.65 11.92 11.02
C ILE A 259 -9.31 13.27 11.29
N VAL A 260 -8.60 14.21 11.93
CA VAL A 260 -9.13 15.56 12.23
C VAL A 260 -9.39 16.37 10.96
N GLN A 261 -8.45 16.38 10.01
CA GLN A 261 -8.60 17.13 8.76
C GLN A 261 -9.82 16.66 7.96
N ILE A 262 -10.04 15.34 7.88
CA ILE A 262 -11.16 14.78 7.12
C ILE A 262 -12.48 14.97 7.83
N SER A 263 -12.51 14.79 9.15
CA SER A 263 -13.72 15.02 9.93
C SER A 263 -14.24 16.45 9.76
N ILE A 264 -13.34 17.44 9.79
CA ILE A 264 -13.71 18.85 9.59
C ILE A 264 -14.18 19.07 8.15
N PHE A 265 -13.47 18.54 7.14
CA PHE A 265 -13.91 18.66 5.75
C PHE A 265 -15.32 18.11 5.54
N LEU A 266 -15.56 16.86 5.97
CA LEU A 266 -16.85 16.20 5.82
C LEU A 266 -17.94 16.96 6.55
N HIS A 267 -17.69 17.41 7.79
CA HIS A 267 -18.65 18.21 8.54
C HIS A 267 -19.08 19.46 7.75
N TYR A 268 -18.14 20.27 7.27
CA TYR A 268 -18.45 21.46 6.49
C TYR A 268 -19.15 21.13 5.18
N PHE A 269 -18.67 20.13 4.47
CA PHE A 269 -19.18 19.77 3.15
C PHE A 269 -20.63 19.27 3.23
N VAL A 270 -20.93 18.31 4.11
CA VAL A 270 -22.26 17.67 4.18
C VAL A 270 -23.33 18.49 4.90
N THR A 271 -22.93 19.47 5.73
CA THR A 271 -23.88 20.36 6.42
C THR A 271 -24.23 21.61 5.62
N ARG A 272 -23.45 21.96 4.60
CA ARG A 272 -23.65 23.17 3.78
C ARG A 272 -24.01 22.90 2.33
N TYR A 273 -23.65 21.72 1.82
CA TYR A 273 -23.80 21.42 0.41
C TYR A 273 -24.46 20.07 0.14
N ARG A 274 -25.21 20.02 -0.96
CA ARG A 274 -25.59 18.82 -1.70
C ARG A 274 -24.71 18.70 -2.94
N TRP A 275 -24.54 17.47 -3.43
CA TRP A 275 -23.75 17.22 -4.63
C TRP A 275 -24.29 16.06 -5.45
N GLU A 276 -23.98 16.07 -6.75
CA GLU A 276 -24.27 15.01 -7.71
C GLU A 276 -23.02 14.66 -8.53
N GLU A 277 -22.84 13.39 -8.88
CA GLU A 277 -21.74 12.95 -9.75
C GLU A 277 -21.95 13.45 -11.18
N VAL A 278 -20.88 13.97 -11.79
CA VAL A 278 -20.89 14.43 -13.18
C VAL A 278 -20.09 13.44 -14.03
N GLY A 279 -20.79 12.73 -14.92
CA GLY A 279 -20.19 11.75 -15.84
C GLY A 279 -19.88 10.40 -15.19
N LYS A 280 -19.11 9.56 -15.90
CA LYS A 280 -18.64 8.27 -15.38
C LYS A 280 -17.22 8.43 -14.84
N ASN A 281 -17.09 8.41 -13.53
CA ASN A 281 -15.79 8.51 -12.87
C ASN A 281 -15.10 7.14 -12.82
N GLU A 282 -13.93 7.00 -13.43
CA GLU A 282 -13.12 5.78 -13.40
C GLU A 282 -12.00 5.90 -12.36
N ILE A 283 -11.94 4.93 -11.42
CA ILE A 283 -10.94 4.91 -10.35
C ILE A 283 -9.94 3.78 -10.60
N LEU A 284 -8.68 4.17 -10.83
CA LEU A 284 -7.55 3.26 -10.78
C LEU A 284 -7.30 2.87 -9.33
N LYS A 285 -7.08 1.58 -9.05
CA LYS A 285 -6.86 1.06 -7.68
C LYS A 285 -5.39 0.66 -7.40
N PHE A 286 -4.52 0.73 -8.41
CA PHE A 286 -3.13 0.27 -8.34
C PHE A 286 -2.25 0.95 -9.39
N PRO A 287 -0.98 1.32 -9.09
CA PRO A 287 -0.27 1.15 -7.82
C PRO A 287 -0.70 2.13 -6.73
N ARG A 288 -1.42 3.19 -7.11
CA ARG A 288 -2.08 4.14 -6.22
C ARG A 288 -3.55 4.25 -6.60
N VAL A 289 -4.38 4.64 -5.63
CA VAL A 289 -5.78 4.95 -5.89
C VAL A 289 -5.88 6.36 -6.46
N GLU A 290 -6.43 6.48 -7.66
CA GLU A 290 -6.46 7.73 -8.42
C GLU A 290 -7.62 7.73 -9.41
N ALA A 291 -8.39 8.82 -9.50
CA ALA A 291 -9.30 9.04 -10.62
C ALA A 291 -8.53 9.76 -11.74
N ARG A 292 -8.09 9.03 -12.76
CA ARG A 292 -7.15 9.56 -13.77
C ARG A 292 -7.68 10.78 -14.52
N ASN A 293 -9.00 10.86 -14.64
CA ASN A 293 -9.68 11.94 -15.35
C ASN A 293 -10.30 12.95 -14.36
N GLY A 294 -9.90 12.93 -13.08
CA GLY A 294 -10.57 13.68 -12.03
C GLY A 294 -11.82 12.98 -11.49
N LEU A 295 -12.35 13.49 -10.38
CA LEU A 295 -13.61 13.06 -9.79
C LEU A 295 -14.55 14.26 -9.79
N TYR A 296 -15.35 14.40 -10.85
CA TYR A 296 -16.19 15.58 -11.02
C TYR A 296 -17.52 15.45 -10.31
N ILE A 297 -17.84 16.47 -9.51
CA ILE A 297 -19.14 16.62 -8.86
C ILE A 297 -19.67 18.03 -9.09
N LYS A 298 -20.99 18.16 -9.19
CA LYS A 298 -21.67 19.44 -9.15
C LYS A 298 -22.16 19.71 -7.75
N VAL A 299 -21.89 20.90 -7.23
CA VAL A 299 -22.15 21.28 -5.84
C VAL A 299 -23.25 22.35 -5.78
N SER A 300 -24.13 22.25 -4.79
CA SER A 300 -25.21 23.21 -4.54
C SER A 300 -25.40 23.40 -3.04
N LYS A 301 -25.74 24.60 -2.58
CA LYS A 301 -26.11 24.82 -1.18
C LYS A 301 -27.45 24.16 -0.83
N TYR A 302 -27.61 23.81 0.45
CA TYR A 302 -28.93 23.50 1.00
C TYR A 302 -29.85 24.71 0.99
#